data_AF-A0AA88M4T1-F1
#
_entry.id   AF-A0AA88M4T1-F1
#
_cell.length_a   1.000
_cell.length_b   1.000
_cell.length_c   1.000
_cell.angle_alpha   90.00
_cell.angle_beta   90.00
_cell.angle_gamma   90.00
#
_symmetry.space_group_name_H-M   'P 1'
#
loop_
_entity.id
_entity.type
_entity.pdbx_description
1 polymer ?
#
loop_
_entity_poly.entity_id
_entity_poly.type
_entity_poly.pdbx_seq_one_letter_code
_entity_poly.pdbx_strand_id
1 'polypeptide(L)'
;MEVTSKEDSKSVALPDDEVNIQLQLLECRAQLEHWQGVAKICELSKQEELQDLQRQCDQEIQSLHEAIRETASQYEARISALQSERSQWRRAGFTPENRDSVKKGRIESSSPPSDRLKNECAAGDGDSQELLAEPSDAESTGLHMEGFYTQQGDSSSLSCFSLDTPSLPRRMPPQDDTASLVSTGTLVPEAIYLPPPGHHLVTHADWDGLHAQVAELQEELTHLKEQKAELEKELDIQTTETKKQVAVLQSQAQTSETLLQELQKSFSQSQSTVQSRLKELSLSQRRVCSELSRLKGGEMEESTAGDEHSELFTLQGAHTEERLRIEIVNLREQLEMRTEESEVLEVQLSSLKTETDRIQSDKEKLDGELQECRTELQGLRVALSHLQRDIKTQSHDKTVLHDQYLELRSQVISLRSQLDTSQAVQRDFVQLSQSLQVKMEQIRQAESLDQVRRVLGEPLEEESDQLSSAT
;
A
#
# COMPACT_ATOMS: atom_id res chain seq x y z
N MET A 1 61.85 -59.05 -62.78
CA MET A 1 61.81 -59.14 -61.30
C MET A 1 62.30 -57.80 -60.79
N GLU A 2 61.55 -56.98 -60.06
CA GLU A 2 60.14 -56.99 -59.61
C GLU A 2 59.64 -55.51 -59.71
N VAL A 3 58.49 -55.19 -60.31
CA VAL A 3 57.11 -55.26 -59.78
C VAL A 3 56.83 -54.26 -58.65
N THR A 4 56.12 -53.16 -59.01
CA THR A 4 55.16 -52.27 -58.26
C THR A 4 55.33 -52.00 -56.74
N SER A 5 55.01 -50.83 -56.18
CA SER A 5 53.99 -49.79 -56.49
C SER A 5 54.57 -48.38 -56.22
N LYS A 6 54.03 -47.23 -56.66
CA LYS A 6 52.67 -46.71 -56.93
C LYS A 6 51.84 -46.31 -55.70
N GLU A 7 52.19 -45.15 -55.15
CA GLU A 7 51.31 -44.17 -54.48
C GLU A 7 51.63 -42.83 -55.19
N ASP A 8 50.73 -42.04 -55.80
CA ASP A 8 49.33 -41.68 -55.55
C ASP A 8 49.08 -40.92 -54.23
N SER A 9 49.40 -39.62 -54.19
CA SER A 9 48.35 -38.59 -53.99
C SER A 9 48.82 -37.13 -54.08
N LYS A 10 47.88 -36.28 -54.49
CA LYS A 10 47.92 -34.82 -54.66
C LYS A 10 48.65 -34.06 -53.53
N SER A 11 49.47 -33.08 -53.91
CA SER A 11 49.72 -31.89 -53.08
C SER A 11 48.44 -31.04 -53.04
N VAL A 12 47.61 -31.25 -52.01
CA VAL A 12 46.30 -30.59 -51.88
C VAL A 12 46.46 -29.14 -51.43
N ALA A 13 45.78 -28.21 -52.10
CA ALA A 13 45.64 -26.84 -51.64
C ALA A 13 44.50 -26.76 -50.60
N LEU A 14 44.86 -26.80 -49.32
CA LEU A 14 43.96 -26.58 -48.16
C LEU A 14 44.54 -25.70 -47.01
N PRO A 15 45.64 -24.93 -47.14
CA PRO A 15 46.20 -24.22 -45.98
C PRO A 15 45.29 -23.09 -45.47
N ASP A 16 44.55 -22.42 -46.37
CA ASP A 16 43.75 -21.24 -46.01
C ASP A 16 42.54 -21.59 -45.13
N ASP A 17 41.87 -22.73 -45.39
CA ASP A 17 40.76 -23.22 -44.57
C ASP A 17 41.23 -23.64 -43.17
N GLU A 18 42.39 -24.30 -43.07
CA GLU A 18 42.97 -24.70 -41.79
C GLU A 18 43.39 -23.49 -40.95
N VAL A 19 43.98 -22.46 -41.57
CA VAL A 19 44.31 -21.18 -40.91
C VAL A 19 43.03 -20.41 -40.50
N ASN A 20 41.99 -20.42 -41.32
CA ASN A 20 40.69 -19.80 -40.99
C ASN A 20 40.03 -20.47 -39.77
N ILE A 21 40.03 -21.81 -39.71
CA ILE A 21 39.53 -22.57 -38.56
C ILE A 21 40.38 -22.29 -37.30
N GLN A 22 41.70 -22.17 -37.42
CA GLN A 22 42.58 -21.79 -36.30
C GLN A 22 42.27 -20.36 -35.80
N LEU A 23 42.02 -19.41 -36.69
CA LEU A 23 41.58 -18.05 -36.33
C LEU A 23 40.23 -18.06 -35.59
N GLN A 24 39.24 -18.80 -36.08
CA GLN A 24 37.94 -18.94 -35.42
C GLN A 24 38.06 -19.61 -34.04
N LEU A 25 38.93 -20.61 -33.88
CA LEU A 25 39.21 -21.22 -32.58
C LEU A 25 39.86 -20.24 -31.58
N LEU A 26 40.78 -19.38 -32.06
CA LEU A 26 41.39 -18.33 -31.24
C LEU A 26 40.36 -17.26 -30.84
N GLU A 27 39.47 -16.86 -31.75
CA GLU A 27 38.41 -15.89 -31.45
C GLU A 27 37.37 -16.46 -30.47
N CYS A 28 36.86 -17.68 -30.71
CA CYS A 28 35.97 -18.37 -29.78
C CYS A 28 36.61 -18.54 -28.39
N ARG A 29 37.92 -18.81 -28.32
CA ARG A 29 38.66 -18.88 -27.05
C ARG A 29 38.73 -17.51 -26.36
N ALA A 30 39.04 -16.43 -27.09
CA ALA A 30 39.07 -15.09 -26.53
C ALA A 30 37.68 -14.64 -26.03
N GLN A 31 36.61 -15.03 -26.73
CA GLN A 31 35.23 -14.80 -26.29
C GLN A 31 34.90 -15.59 -25.01
N LEU A 32 35.32 -16.86 -24.89
CA LEU A 32 35.16 -17.64 -23.66
C LEU A 32 35.92 -17.03 -22.47
N GLU A 33 37.18 -16.63 -22.67
CA GLU A 33 37.99 -15.97 -21.64
C GLU A 33 37.37 -14.60 -21.23
N HIS A 34 36.78 -13.85 -22.17
CA HIS A 34 36.01 -12.63 -21.89
C HIS A 34 34.75 -12.91 -21.07
N TRP A 35 33.89 -13.83 -21.49
CA TRP A 35 32.65 -14.17 -20.77
C TRP A 35 32.93 -14.77 -19.38
N GLN A 36 34.01 -15.54 -19.23
CA GLN A 36 34.48 -16.00 -17.91
C GLN A 36 34.90 -14.83 -17.01
N GLY A 37 35.58 -13.82 -17.57
CA GLY A 37 35.91 -12.58 -16.87
C GLY A 37 34.67 -11.80 -16.42
N VAL A 38 33.70 -11.60 -17.32
CA VAL A 38 32.42 -10.95 -17.02
C VAL A 38 31.66 -11.72 -15.92
N ALA A 39 31.53 -13.04 -16.04
CA ALA A 39 30.88 -13.88 -15.04
C ALA A 39 31.54 -13.76 -13.66
N LYS A 40 32.89 -13.72 -13.60
CA LYS A 40 33.62 -13.54 -12.33
C LYS A 40 33.41 -12.15 -11.73
N ILE A 41 33.29 -11.09 -12.55
CA ILE A 41 32.97 -9.74 -12.08
C ILE A 41 31.54 -9.69 -11.54
N CYS A 42 30.55 -10.28 -12.22
CA CYS A 42 29.17 -10.36 -11.73
C CYS A 42 29.06 -11.16 -10.41
N GLU A 43 29.80 -12.27 -10.29
CA GLU A 43 29.88 -13.06 -9.05
C GLU A 43 30.46 -12.22 -7.89
N LEU A 44 31.52 -11.45 -8.15
CA LEU A 44 32.14 -10.58 -7.14
C LEU A 44 31.25 -9.38 -6.76
N SER A 45 30.58 -8.73 -7.72
CA SER A 45 29.61 -7.64 -7.46
C SER A 45 28.48 -8.13 -6.55
N LYS A 46 27.86 -9.26 -6.91
CA LYS A 46 26.84 -9.90 -6.06
C LYS A 46 27.37 -10.24 -4.67
N GLN A 47 28.61 -10.72 -4.57
CA GLN A 47 29.23 -11.06 -3.29
C GLN A 47 29.58 -9.81 -2.45
N GLU A 48 29.79 -8.66 -3.07
CA GLU A 48 29.99 -7.35 -2.42
C GLU A 48 28.65 -6.78 -1.93
N GLU A 49 27.63 -6.74 -2.80
CA GLU A 49 26.25 -6.34 -2.49
C GLU A 49 25.66 -7.16 -1.32
N LEU A 50 25.85 -8.48 -1.31
CA LEU A 50 25.42 -9.35 -0.21
C LEU A 50 26.17 -9.07 1.11
N GLN A 51 27.44 -8.67 1.05
CA GLN A 51 28.18 -8.28 2.25
C GLN A 51 27.74 -6.92 2.78
N ASP A 52 27.42 -5.96 1.91
CA ASP A 52 26.92 -4.64 2.34
C ASP A 52 25.51 -4.74 2.90
N LEU A 53 24.63 -5.55 2.31
CA LEU A 53 23.33 -5.86 2.89
C LEU A 53 23.48 -6.52 4.27
N GLN A 54 24.39 -7.50 4.42
CA GLN A 54 24.67 -8.10 5.73
C GLN A 54 25.20 -7.06 6.73
N ARG A 55 26.12 -6.18 6.33
CA ARG A 55 26.64 -5.08 7.17
C ARG A 55 25.54 -4.12 7.62
N GLN A 56 24.56 -3.84 6.75
CA GLN A 56 23.40 -3.01 7.07
C GLN A 56 22.52 -3.69 8.12
N CYS A 57 22.13 -4.96 7.91
CA CYS A 57 21.37 -5.73 8.89
C CYS A 57 22.11 -5.83 10.24
N ASP A 58 23.42 -6.11 10.24
CA ASP A 58 24.22 -6.16 11.47
C ASP A 58 24.25 -4.80 12.20
N GLN A 59 24.23 -3.67 11.48
CA GLN A 59 24.18 -2.31 12.05
C GLN A 59 22.79 -1.95 12.60
N GLU A 60 21.71 -2.28 11.87
CA GLU A 60 20.32 -2.11 12.33
C GLU A 60 20.07 -2.93 13.61
N ILE A 61 20.51 -4.19 13.62
CA ILE A 61 20.44 -5.07 14.79
C ILE A 61 21.20 -4.45 15.97
N GLN A 62 22.39 -3.88 15.77
CA GLN A 62 23.14 -3.19 16.84
C GLN A 62 22.43 -1.93 17.35
N SER A 63 21.88 -1.11 16.45
CA SER A 63 21.10 0.09 16.78
C SER A 63 19.84 -0.24 17.59
N LEU A 64 19.07 -1.25 17.18
CA LEU A 64 17.90 -1.71 17.91
C LEU A 64 18.26 -2.27 19.29
N HIS A 65 19.35 -3.03 19.41
CA HIS A 65 19.85 -3.48 20.71
C HIS A 65 20.31 -2.32 21.62
N GLU A 66 20.82 -1.22 21.06
CA GLU A 66 21.18 -0.02 21.82
C GLU A 66 19.93 0.74 22.29
N ALA A 67 18.94 0.96 21.42
CA ALA A 67 17.67 1.60 21.80
C ALA A 67 16.90 0.80 22.87
N ILE A 68 16.89 -0.53 22.78
CA ILE A 68 16.30 -1.42 23.81
C ILE A 68 17.09 -1.33 25.12
N ARG A 69 18.43 -1.23 25.07
CA ARG A 69 19.28 -1.08 26.26
C ARG A 69 19.08 0.28 26.93
N GLU A 70 18.97 1.35 26.14
CA GLU A 70 18.74 2.70 26.68
C GLU A 70 17.35 2.81 27.31
N THR A 71 16.30 2.39 26.61
CA THR A 71 14.93 2.40 27.17
C THR A 71 14.81 1.54 28.43
N ALA A 72 15.46 0.37 28.48
CA ALA A 72 15.56 -0.42 29.71
C ALA A 72 16.25 0.37 30.84
N SER A 73 17.37 1.04 30.58
CA SER A 73 18.08 1.87 31.56
C SER A 73 17.25 3.09 32.02
N GLN A 74 16.48 3.72 31.13
CA GLN A 74 15.52 4.78 31.47
C GLN A 74 14.41 4.25 32.40
N TYR A 75 13.89 3.04 32.17
CA TYR A 75 12.94 2.40 33.09
C TYR A 75 13.56 2.06 34.44
N GLU A 76 14.78 1.50 34.47
CA GLU A 76 15.52 1.24 35.72
C GLU A 76 15.77 2.54 36.52
N ALA A 77 16.16 3.62 35.85
CA ALA A 77 16.33 4.94 36.46
C ALA A 77 15.02 5.49 37.02
N ARG A 78 13.90 5.36 36.28
CA ARG A 78 12.56 5.79 36.74
C ARG A 78 12.06 4.96 37.93
N ILE A 79 12.28 3.65 37.91
CA ILE A 79 11.98 2.75 39.04
C ILE A 79 12.84 3.14 40.27
N SER A 80 14.13 3.40 40.06
CA SER A 80 15.05 3.84 41.12
C SER A 80 14.64 5.17 41.73
N ALA A 81 14.21 6.13 40.89
CA ALA A 81 13.69 7.42 41.32
C ALA A 81 12.44 7.25 42.21
N LEU A 82 11.43 6.51 41.75
CA LEU A 82 10.21 6.23 42.51
C LEU A 82 10.48 5.45 43.81
N GLN A 83 11.44 4.52 43.82
CA GLN A 83 11.88 3.85 45.05
C GLN A 83 12.58 4.82 46.00
N SER A 84 13.41 5.73 45.49
CA SER A 84 14.08 6.76 46.29
C SER A 84 13.09 7.74 46.89
N GLU A 85 12.08 8.17 46.13
CA GLU A 85 10.98 9.04 46.57
C GLU A 85 10.16 8.34 47.67
N ARG A 86 9.78 7.07 47.46
CA ARG A 86 9.13 6.22 48.49
C ARG A 86 10.03 5.94 49.72
N SER A 87 11.35 6.17 49.62
CA SER A 87 12.27 6.17 50.76
C SER A 87 12.36 7.54 51.46
N GLN A 88 12.13 8.63 50.73
CA GLN A 88 12.04 9.99 51.29
C GLN A 88 10.69 10.16 52.01
N TRP A 89 9.57 9.76 51.40
CA TRP A 89 8.26 9.72 52.06
C TRP A 89 8.26 8.86 53.34
N ARG A 90 9.01 7.74 53.38
CA ARG A 90 9.21 6.94 54.61
C ARG A 90 10.17 7.55 55.63
N ARG A 91 10.92 8.60 55.28
CA ARG A 91 11.76 9.39 56.21
C ARG A 91 11.09 10.68 56.67
N ALA A 92 10.23 11.26 55.83
CA ALA A 92 9.40 12.42 56.16
C ALA A 92 8.11 12.03 56.93
N GLY A 93 7.60 10.82 56.71
CA GLY A 93 6.37 10.31 57.34
C GLY A 93 6.62 9.50 58.61
N PHE A 94 6.30 10.10 59.76
CA PHE A 94 6.13 9.48 61.09
C PHE A 94 7.36 8.84 61.77
N THR A 95 8.09 9.67 62.53
CA THR A 95 8.40 9.33 63.93
C THR A 95 7.13 9.54 64.80
N PRO A 96 6.78 8.64 65.74
CA PRO A 96 5.46 8.62 66.37
C PRO A 96 5.30 9.55 67.61
N GLU A 97 5.84 10.78 67.59
CA GLU A 97 5.73 11.72 68.72
C GLU A 97 5.31 13.15 68.31
N ASN A 98 4.19 13.29 67.59
CA ASN A 98 3.22 14.35 67.88
C ASN A 98 1.88 14.12 67.17
N ARG A 99 0.80 13.99 67.94
CA ARG A 99 -0.58 13.85 67.43
C ARG A 99 -1.60 14.53 68.34
N ASP A 100 -1.35 15.79 68.74
CA ASP A 100 -2.36 16.61 69.43
C ASP A 100 -2.18 18.13 69.21
N SER A 101 -2.50 18.61 68.00
CA SER A 101 -2.85 20.01 67.73
C SER A 101 -3.44 20.20 66.32
N VAL A 102 -3.93 21.42 66.03
CA VAL A 102 -4.48 21.88 64.74
C VAL A 102 -5.73 21.14 64.25
N LYS A 103 -6.88 21.53 64.82
CA LYS A 103 -8.16 21.56 64.12
C LYS A 103 -8.63 23.02 64.03
N LYS A 104 -9.35 23.36 62.95
CA LYS A 104 -10.41 24.40 62.84
C LYS A 104 -10.03 25.84 62.41
N GLY A 105 -10.23 26.13 61.12
CA GLY A 105 -10.44 27.44 60.46
C GLY A 105 -10.63 27.16 58.96
N ARG A 106 -11.74 27.47 58.26
CA ARG A 106 -12.50 28.72 58.04
C ARG A 106 -11.74 29.67 57.08
N ILE A 107 -12.01 29.69 55.75
CA ILE A 107 -13.20 30.16 54.97
C ILE A 107 -13.25 31.69 54.83
N GLU A 108 -13.61 32.14 53.60
CA GLU A 108 -13.73 33.52 53.08
C GLU A 108 -12.39 34.20 52.69
N SER A 109 -12.28 35.06 51.66
CA SER A 109 -12.84 35.08 50.28
C SER A 109 -12.30 36.31 49.50
N SER A 110 -12.14 36.23 48.17
CA SER A 110 -11.95 37.44 47.33
C SER A 110 -12.33 37.24 45.85
N SER A 111 -12.87 38.31 45.25
CA SER A 111 -13.10 38.51 43.80
C SER A 111 -13.14 40.03 43.57
N PRO A 112 -12.70 40.56 42.41
CA PRO A 112 -13.67 40.92 41.36
C PRO A 112 -13.03 40.86 39.93
N PRO A 113 -13.60 41.51 38.90
CA PRO A 113 -14.85 41.19 38.22
C PRO A 113 -14.63 40.87 36.72
N SER A 114 -15.69 40.54 35.98
CA SER A 114 -15.67 40.44 34.50
C SER A 114 -16.93 41.06 33.91
N ASP A 115 -16.81 41.75 32.76
CA ASP A 115 -17.85 42.65 32.25
C ASP A 115 -18.71 42.06 31.10
N ARG A 116 -19.98 41.93 31.45
CA ARG A 116 -21.19 41.65 30.65
C ARG A 116 -21.19 42.09 29.16
N LEU A 117 -21.58 41.14 28.30
CA LEU A 117 -22.64 41.21 27.23
C LEU A 117 -23.18 39.77 27.07
N LYS A 118 -24.48 39.37 26.96
CA LYS A 118 -25.75 39.89 26.39
C LYS A 118 -25.76 40.06 24.85
N ASN A 119 -26.75 39.64 24.06
CA ASN A 119 -27.99 38.84 24.17
C ASN A 119 -28.34 38.37 22.70
N GLU A 120 -29.44 37.76 22.23
CA GLU A 120 -30.81 37.40 22.70
C GLU A 120 -31.35 36.26 21.76
N CYS A 121 -31.89 35.14 22.26
CA CYS A 121 -33.30 34.68 22.13
C CYS A 121 -33.84 34.09 20.79
N ALA A 122 -34.86 33.20 20.93
CA ALA A 122 -35.78 32.61 19.91
C ALA A 122 -35.24 31.51 18.96
N ALA A 123 -36.04 30.53 18.48
CA ALA A 123 -37.30 29.93 18.99
C ALA A 123 -37.67 28.62 18.23
N GLY A 124 -38.25 27.63 18.93
CA GLY A 124 -39.00 26.49 18.36
C GLY A 124 -38.17 25.38 17.66
N ASP A 125 -38.76 24.23 17.28
CA ASP A 125 -39.97 23.57 17.78
C ASP A 125 -40.03 22.10 17.29
N GLY A 126 -40.64 21.17 18.05
CA GLY A 126 -40.82 19.74 17.72
C GLY A 126 -39.53 18.87 17.73
N ASP A 127 -39.37 17.72 18.41
CA ASP A 127 -40.23 16.67 19.01
C ASP A 127 -40.51 15.41 18.14
N SER A 128 -40.60 14.26 18.83
CA SER A 128 -40.95 12.89 18.37
C SER A 128 -39.94 12.22 17.39
N GLN A 129 -39.21 11.12 17.67
CA GLN A 129 -39.38 9.88 18.48
C GLN A 129 -39.92 8.66 17.68
N GLU A 130 -39.10 7.59 17.61
CA GLU A 130 -39.37 6.15 17.32
C GLU A 130 -40.27 5.77 16.10
N LEU A 131 -39.97 4.73 15.30
CA LEU A 131 -39.98 3.30 15.68
C LEU A 131 -39.43 2.37 14.56
N LEU A 132 -38.90 1.21 14.98
CA LEU A 132 -38.97 -0.14 14.37
C LEU A 132 -38.25 -0.56 13.06
N ALA A 133 -37.66 -1.77 13.16
CA ALA A 133 -37.65 -2.90 12.21
C ALA A 133 -36.58 -3.03 11.08
N GLU A 134 -35.58 -3.85 11.39
CA GLU A 134 -34.95 -4.91 10.54
C GLU A 134 -35.99 -5.92 9.96
N PRO A 135 -35.66 -6.84 9.00
CA PRO A 135 -34.55 -6.89 8.02
C PRO A 135 -35.00 -7.32 6.57
N SER A 136 -34.02 -7.69 5.73
CA SER A 136 -34.03 -8.87 4.81
C SER A 136 -34.09 -8.72 3.27
N ASP A 137 -33.26 -9.55 2.63
CA ASP A 137 -33.35 -10.23 1.31
C ASP A 137 -33.35 -9.50 -0.05
N ALA A 138 -32.18 -9.61 -0.71
CA ALA A 138 -31.91 -10.37 -1.95
C ALA A 138 -32.69 -10.14 -3.28
N GLU A 139 -31.89 -10.02 -4.35
CA GLU A 139 -32.08 -10.46 -5.74
C GLU A 139 -33.47 -10.35 -6.44
N SER A 140 -33.57 -9.45 -7.42
CA SER A 140 -34.16 -9.84 -8.71
C SER A 140 -33.71 -8.99 -9.91
N THR A 141 -34.07 -9.47 -11.10
CA THR A 141 -33.58 -8.99 -12.40
C THR A 141 -34.57 -8.08 -13.14
N GLY A 142 -34.06 -7.25 -14.07
CA GLY A 142 -34.70 -7.15 -15.39
C GLY A 142 -35.07 -5.77 -15.96
N LEU A 143 -34.46 -5.46 -17.11
CA LEU A 143 -35.07 -4.83 -18.30
C LEU A 143 -35.80 -3.47 -18.18
N HIS A 144 -35.16 -2.43 -18.73
CA HIS A 144 -35.67 -1.56 -19.82
C HIS A 144 -34.55 -0.53 -20.14
N MET A 145 -34.43 0.18 -21.27
CA MET A 145 -34.86 0.07 -22.66
C MET A 145 -34.59 1.48 -23.26
N GLU A 146 -33.55 1.60 -24.10
CA GLU A 146 -33.49 2.50 -25.28
C GLU A 146 -33.53 4.06 -25.14
N GLY A 147 -32.73 4.75 -25.98
CA GLY A 147 -33.05 6.13 -26.42
C GLY A 147 -31.90 7.15 -26.64
N PHE A 148 -31.41 7.25 -27.89
CA PHE A 148 -30.74 8.42 -28.52
C PHE A 148 -29.38 8.90 -27.93
N TYR A 149 -28.42 9.46 -28.66
CA TYR A 149 -28.34 10.06 -30.02
C TYR A 149 -27.24 9.34 -30.84
N THR A 150 -27.35 9.09 -32.16
CA THR A 150 -27.27 10.05 -33.31
C THR A 150 -25.93 10.82 -33.36
N GLN A 151 -25.09 10.87 -34.40
CA GLN A 151 -24.80 10.11 -35.63
C GLN A 151 -24.04 11.11 -36.56
N GLN A 152 -22.77 10.83 -36.89
CA GLN A 152 -21.95 11.39 -37.99
C GLN A 152 -20.62 10.62 -37.96
N GLY A 153 -20.00 10.17 -39.05
CA GLY A 153 -20.26 10.36 -40.48
C GLY A 153 -19.57 11.62 -41.02
N ASP A 154 -18.60 11.58 -41.92
CA ASP A 154 -18.02 10.46 -42.71
C ASP A 154 -16.55 10.77 -43.09
N SER A 155 -15.97 9.88 -43.92
CA SER A 155 -15.05 10.21 -45.03
C SER A 155 -13.51 10.15 -44.87
N SER A 156 -12.95 9.42 -45.84
CA SER A 156 -11.71 9.71 -46.60
C SER A 156 -10.35 9.29 -46.04
N SER A 157 -9.83 8.25 -46.69
CA SER A 157 -8.42 7.88 -46.78
C SER A 157 -7.51 9.02 -47.23
N LEU A 158 -6.26 9.00 -46.76
CA LEU A 158 -5.10 9.44 -47.55
C LEU A 158 -4.04 8.35 -47.51
N SER A 159 -3.42 8.08 -48.66
CA SER A 159 -2.33 7.12 -48.83
C SER A 159 -1.18 7.75 -49.62
N CYS A 160 -0.03 7.08 -49.61
CA CYS A 160 1.24 7.44 -50.23
C CYS A 160 1.97 8.67 -49.65
N PHE A 161 3.21 8.44 -49.22
CA PHE A 161 4.38 8.79 -50.04
C PHE A 161 5.37 7.61 -49.97
N SER A 162 6.31 7.55 -50.92
CA SER A 162 7.35 6.51 -50.99
C SER A 162 8.72 7.17 -51.11
N LEU A 163 9.79 6.50 -50.67
CA LEU A 163 11.02 6.20 -51.44
C LEU A 163 12.13 5.58 -50.57
N ASP A 164 12.89 4.67 -51.18
CA ASP A 164 14.33 4.36 -51.02
C ASP A 164 14.97 3.97 -49.66
N THR A 165 15.17 2.64 -49.50
CA THR A 165 16.46 1.90 -49.37
C THR A 165 17.66 2.49 -48.58
N PRO A 166 18.48 1.67 -47.87
CA PRO A 166 18.88 0.31 -48.28
C PRO A 166 18.97 -0.80 -47.19
N SER A 167 19.26 -2.01 -47.68
CA SER A 167 19.42 -3.31 -47.01
C SER A 167 20.58 -3.46 -46.02
N LEU A 168 20.42 -4.38 -45.06
CA LEU A 168 21.40 -5.40 -44.61
C LEU A 168 20.63 -6.62 -44.02
N PRO A 169 21.24 -7.80 -43.75
CA PRO A 169 20.60 -9.09 -44.10
C PRO A 169 19.85 -9.83 -42.99
N ARG A 170 18.87 -10.66 -43.42
CA ARG A 170 18.37 -11.81 -42.64
C ARG A 170 19.48 -12.86 -42.48
N ARG A 171 19.58 -13.44 -41.28
CA ARG A 171 20.31 -14.70 -41.04
C ARG A 171 19.27 -15.80 -40.79
N MET A 172 19.10 -16.72 -41.74
CA MET A 172 18.23 -17.89 -41.56
C MET A 172 19.02 -19.05 -40.93
N PRO A 173 18.42 -19.80 -39.98
CA PRO A 173 18.83 -21.18 -39.69
C PRO A 173 18.59 -22.08 -40.93
N PRO A 174 19.28 -23.23 -41.05
CA PRO A 174 19.19 -24.08 -42.24
C PRO A 174 17.81 -24.75 -42.38
N GLN A 175 17.35 -24.86 -43.62
CA GLN A 175 16.24 -25.70 -44.04
C GLN A 175 16.84 -26.95 -44.70
N ASP A 176 16.76 -28.10 -44.04
CA ASP A 176 17.18 -29.39 -44.62
C ASP A 176 16.11 -29.91 -45.59
N ASP A 177 16.30 -29.61 -46.88
CA ASP A 177 15.39 -30.06 -47.94
C ASP A 177 15.57 -31.55 -48.28
N THR A 178 14.52 -32.32 -47.97
CA THR A 178 14.05 -33.49 -48.73
C THR A 178 15.02 -34.64 -49.02
N ALA A 179 14.97 -35.70 -48.20
CA ALA A 179 15.40 -37.04 -48.61
C ALA A 179 14.19 -37.90 -49.07
N SER A 180 13.89 -37.84 -50.37
CA SER A 180 13.13 -38.80 -51.19
C SER A 180 12.21 -39.82 -50.48
N LEU A 181 10.89 -39.59 -50.50
CA LEU A 181 9.88 -40.61 -50.17
C LEU A 181 9.83 -41.72 -51.24
N VAL A 182 10.60 -42.79 -51.03
CA VAL A 182 10.50 -44.03 -51.83
C VAL A 182 9.31 -44.85 -51.35
N SER A 183 8.50 -45.34 -52.30
CA SER A 183 7.31 -46.14 -52.01
C SER A 183 7.63 -47.57 -51.56
N THR A 184 7.65 -47.78 -50.25
CA THR A 184 7.42 -49.06 -49.57
C THR A 184 6.54 -48.79 -48.35
N GLY A 185 5.54 -49.60 -47.99
CA GLY A 185 5.28 -50.97 -48.43
C GLY A 185 5.10 -51.85 -47.20
N THR A 186 3.94 -51.71 -46.53
CA THR A 186 3.49 -52.54 -45.40
C THR A 186 4.55 -52.88 -44.34
N LEU A 187 4.91 -51.89 -43.53
CA LEU A 187 5.40 -52.09 -42.17
C LEU A 187 4.70 -51.07 -41.26
N VAL A 188 4.01 -51.55 -40.23
CA VAL A 188 3.38 -50.68 -39.22
C VAL A 188 4.41 -50.44 -38.12
N PRO A 189 4.93 -49.20 -37.93
CA PRO A 189 5.74 -48.88 -36.78
C PRO A 189 4.81 -48.74 -35.57
N GLU A 190 5.17 -49.38 -34.45
CA GLU A 190 4.37 -49.48 -33.22
C GLU A 190 4.31 -48.16 -32.40
N ALA A 191 4.41 -47.01 -33.08
CA ALA A 191 4.79 -45.72 -32.50
C ALA A 191 4.00 -44.50 -32.98
N ILE A 192 3.00 -44.64 -33.86
CA ILE A 192 2.08 -43.51 -34.17
C ILE A 192 0.95 -43.50 -33.13
N TYR A 193 1.28 -43.10 -31.90
CA TYR A 193 0.28 -42.81 -30.87
C TYR A 193 -0.50 -41.55 -31.29
N LEU A 194 -1.74 -41.74 -31.75
CA LEU A 194 -2.66 -40.65 -31.98
C LEU A 194 -3.36 -40.31 -30.65
N PRO A 195 -3.09 -39.14 -30.03
CA PRO A 195 -3.73 -38.79 -28.75
C PRO A 195 -5.25 -38.64 -28.94
N PRO A 196 -6.07 -38.98 -27.92
CA PRO A 196 -7.51 -38.78 -27.98
C PRO A 196 -7.89 -37.30 -28.20
N PRO A 197 -9.08 -36.99 -28.74
CA PRO A 197 -9.54 -35.62 -28.91
C PRO A 197 -9.35 -34.76 -27.65
N GLY A 198 -8.85 -33.54 -27.82
CA GLY A 198 -8.48 -32.62 -26.74
C GLY A 198 -7.09 -32.83 -26.15
N HIS A 199 -6.45 -33.99 -26.36
CA HIS A 199 -5.11 -34.29 -25.86
C HIS A 199 -4.06 -33.99 -26.94
N HIS A 200 -2.89 -33.52 -26.53
CA HIS A 200 -1.80 -33.12 -27.42
C HIS A 200 -0.48 -33.72 -26.93
N LEU A 201 0.39 -34.11 -27.87
CA LEU A 201 1.72 -34.60 -27.56
C LEU A 201 2.62 -33.39 -27.21
N VAL A 202 2.99 -33.30 -25.93
CA VAL A 202 3.89 -32.29 -25.37
C VAL A 202 5.31 -32.86 -25.40
N THR A 203 6.32 -32.09 -25.84
CA THR A 203 7.71 -32.59 -25.79
C THR A 203 8.23 -32.56 -24.34
N HIS A 204 9.28 -33.32 -24.03
CA HIS A 204 9.86 -33.29 -22.67
C HIS A 204 10.27 -31.87 -22.25
N ALA A 205 10.87 -31.08 -23.15
CA ALA A 205 11.26 -29.70 -22.85
C ALA A 205 10.05 -28.78 -22.57
N ASP A 206 8.95 -28.94 -23.31
CA ASP A 206 7.70 -28.19 -23.06
C ASP A 206 7.03 -28.64 -21.75
N TRP A 207 7.13 -29.94 -21.42
CA TRP A 207 6.56 -30.53 -20.21
C TRP A 207 7.32 -30.09 -18.95
N ASP A 208 8.65 -30.09 -19.02
CA ASP A 208 9.55 -29.60 -17.97
C ASP A 208 9.37 -28.08 -17.78
N GLY A 209 9.26 -27.31 -18.87
CA GLY A 209 8.98 -25.88 -18.83
C GLY A 209 7.62 -25.54 -18.22
N LEU A 210 6.58 -26.32 -18.53
CA LEU A 210 5.26 -26.20 -17.90
C LEU A 210 5.33 -26.55 -16.40
N HIS A 211 6.14 -27.53 -16.00
CA HIS A 211 6.30 -27.88 -14.58
C HIS A 211 7.13 -26.88 -13.79
N ALA A 212 8.10 -26.21 -14.42
CA ALA A 212 8.77 -25.04 -13.83
C ALA A 212 7.75 -23.92 -13.56
N GLN A 213 6.91 -23.56 -14.54
CA GLN A 213 5.86 -22.55 -14.36
C GLN A 213 4.81 -22.96 -13.31
N VAL A 214 4.44 -24.24 -13.25
CA VAL A 214 3.51 -24.75 -12.23
C VAL A 214 4.14 -24.73 -10.83
N ALA A 215 5.45 -24.94 -10.69
CA ALA A 215 6.16 -24.79 -9.42
C ALA A 215 6.30 -23.32 -8.99
N GLU A 216 6.65 -22.43 -9.92
CA GLU A 216 6.74 -20.97 -9.72
C GLU A 216 5.37 -20.40 -9.27
N LEU A 217 4.29 -20.74 -9.98
CA LEU A 217 2.93 -20.36 -9.59
C LEU A 217 2.46 -21.00 -8.28
N GLN A 218 3.01 -22.15 -7.88
CA GLN A 218 2.75 -22.73 -6.56
C GLN A 218 3.48 -21.97 -5.45
N GLU A 219 4.72 -21.55 -5.68
CA GLU A 219 5.52 -20.74 -4.76
C GLU A 219 4.89 -19.36 -4.54
N GLU A 220 4.53 -18.66 -5.63
CA GLU A 220 3.76 -17.39 -5.58
C GLU A 220 2.46 -17.56 -4.78
N LEU A 221 1.72 -18.65 -5.02
CA LEU A 221 0.44 -18.92 -4.36
C LEU A 221 0.60 -19.30 -2.88
N THR A 222 1.74 -19.89 -2.47
CA THR A 222 2.08 -20.04 -1.05
C THR A 222 2.46 -18.71 -0.41
N HIS A 223 3.32 -17.91 -1.05
CA HIS A 223 3.72 -16.60 -0.56
C HIS A 223 2.53 -15.65 -0.40
N LEU A 224 1.62 -15.59 -1.37
CA LEU A 224 0.37 -14.80 -1.27
C LEU A 224 -0.57 -15.28 -0.16
N LYS A 225 -0.59 -16.58 0.17
CA LYS A 225 -1.34 -17.10 1.33
C LYS A 225 -0.71 -16.68 2.65
N GLU A 226 0.61 -16.69 2.74
CA GLU A 226 1.34 -16.26 3.94
C GLU A 226 1.19 -14.75 4.15
N GLN A 227 1.37 -13.93 3.11
CA GLN A 227 1.08 -12.49 3.15
C GLN A 227 -0.37 -12.20 3.58
N LYS A 228 -1.35 -12.94 3.04
CA LYS A 228 -2.75 -12.81 3.46
C LYS A 228 -2.92 -13.14 4.95
N ALA A 229 -2.33 -14.24 5.41
CA ALA A 229 -2.43 -14.64 6.81
C ALA A 229 -1.73 -13.64 7.76
N GLU A 230 -0.65 -12.98 7.32
CA GLU A 230 0.00 -11.91 8.08
C GLU A 230 -0.90 -10.66 8.19
N LEU A 231 -1.52 -10.24 7.09
CA LEU A 231 -2.47 -9.14 7.07
C LEU A 231 -3.75 -9.43 7.87
N GLU A 232 -4.23 -10.68 7.89
CA GLU A 232 -5.36 -11.09 8.73
C GLU A 232 -5.00 -11.04 10.23
N LYS A 233 -3.80 -11.48 10.63
CA LYS A 233 -3.31 -11.33 12.02
C LYS A 233 -3.21 -9.86 12.43
N GLU A 234 -2.60 -9.03 11.60
CA GLU A 234 -2.40 -7.61 11.94
C GLU A 234 -3.75 -6.87 12.02
N LEU A 235 -4.69 -7.18 11.12
CA LEU A 235 -6.06 -6.66 11.21
C LEU A 235 -6.74 -7.08 12.51
N ASP A 236 -6.60 -8.34 12.96
CA ASP A 236 -7.12 -8.81 14.24
C ASP A 236 -6.43 -8.11 15.43
N ILE A 237 -5.10 -7.95 15.41
CA ILE A 237 -4.34 -7.24 16.45
C ILE A 237 -4.84 -5.80 16.58
N GLN A 238 -4.86 -5.04 15.49
CA GLN A 238 -5.37 -3.66 15.46
C GLN A 238 -6.85 -3.59 15.87
N THR A 239 -7.67 -4.56 15.45
CA THR A 239 -9.08 -4.67 15.85
C THR A 239 -9.25 -4.94 17.34
N THR A 240 -8.37 -5.71 17.99
CA THR A 240 -8.42 -5.89 19.45
C THR A 240 -7.90 -4.66 20.20
N GLU A 241 -6.88 -3.98 19.67
CA GLU A 241 -6.27 -2.83 20.33
C GLU A 241 -7.16 -1.58 20.26
N THR A 242 -7.74 -1.29 19.11
CA THR A 242 -8.79 -0.24 18.98
C THR A 242 -9.99 -0.51 19.90
N LYS A 243 -10.44 -1.77 20.05
CA LYS A 243 -11.49 -2.16 21.02
C LYS A 243 -11.07 -1.90 22.47
N LYS A 244 -9.81 -2.15 22.86
CA LYS A 244 -9.29 -1.80 24.20
C LYS A 244 -9.30 -0.29 24.42
N GLN A 245 -8.82 0.49 23.46
CA GLN A 245 -8.76 1.95 23.54
C GLN A 245 -10.16 2.58 23.65
N VAL A 246 -11.13 2.11 22.85
CA VAL A 246 -12.53 2.53 22.94
C VAL A 246 -13.13 2.18 24.32
N ALA A 247 -12.85 0.99 24.86
CA ALA A 247 -13.33 0.61 26.20
C ALA A 247 -12.73 1.48 27.32
N VAL A 248 -11.45 1.84 27.23
CA VAL A 248 -10.80 2.78 28.17
C VAL A 248 -11.46 4.16 28.08
N LEU A 249 -11.59 4.73 26.88
CA LEU A 249 -12.25 6.03 26.68
C LEU A 249 -13.71 6.03 27.15
N GLN A 250 -14.45 4.94 26.92
CA GLN A 250 -15.82 4.78 27.40
C GLN A 250 -15.89 4.77 28.94
N SER A 251 -14.95 4.08 29.61
CA SER A 251 -14.86 4.09 31.09
C SER A 251 -14.46 5.46 31.65
N GLN A 252 -13.61 6.20 30.94
CA GLN A 252 -13.23 7.57 31.30
C GLN A 252 -14.41 8.55 31.13
N ALA A 253 -15.18 8.41 30.04
CA ALA A 253 -16.40 9.19 29.84
C ALA A 253 -17.42 8.92 30.97
N GLN A 254 -17.70 7.65 31.28
CA GLN A 254 -18.61 7.26 32.37
C GLN A 254 -18.17 7.80 33.75
N THR A 255 -16.88 7.75 34.08
CA THR A 255 -16.36 8.30 35.34
C THR A 255 -16.40 9.83 35.39
N SER A 256 -16.25 10.51 34.25
CA SER A 256 -16.46 11.96 34.17
C SER A 256 -17.94 12.34 34.33
N GLU A 257 -18.85 11.53 33.80
CA GLU A 257 -20.29 11.75 33.92
C GLU A 257 -20.77 11.59 35.36
N THR A 258 -20.37 10.51 36.05
CA THR A 258 -20.73 10.31 37.46
C THR A 258 -20.16 11.41 38.36
N LEU A 259 -18.94 11.88 38.12
CA LEU A 259 -18.35 13.02 38.83
C LEU A 259 -19.16 14.31 38.62
N LEU A 260 -19.64 14.58 37.40
CA LEU A 260 -20.50 15.73 37.11
C LEU A 260 -21.87 15.61 37.79
N GLN A 261 -22.47 14.42 37.81
CA GLN A 261 -23.72 14.15 38.54
C GLN A 261 -23.55 14.35 40.06
N GLU A 262 -22.45 13.88 40.64
CA GLU A 262 -22.11 14.12 42.06
C GLU A 262 -21.87 15.60 42.35
N LEU A 263 -21.16 16.32 41.48
CA LEU A 263 -20.93 17.75 41.61
C LEU A 263 -22.24 18.54 41.55
N GLN A 264 -23.12 18.25 40.58
CA GLN A 264 -24.46 18.84 40.47
C GLN A 264 -25.31 18.58 41.74
N LYS A 265 -25.25 17.37 42.28
CA LYS A 265 -25.91 16.99 43.54
C LYS A 265 -25.34 17.79 44.72
N SER A 266 -24.03 17.89 44.85
CA SER A 266 -23.36 18.68 45.90
C SER A 266 -23.70 20.17 45.81
N PHE A 267 -23.80 20.72 44.59
CA PHE A 267 -24.18 22.10 44.35
C PHE A 267 -25.62 22.38 44.80
N SER A 268 -26.58 21.53 44.43
CA SER A 268 -27.98 21.69 44.88
C SER A 268 -28.14 21.54 46.40
N GLN A 269 -27.34 20.67 47.05
CA GLN A 269 -27.30 20.54 48.51
C GLN A 269 -26.68 21.78 49.19
N SER A 270 -25.62 22.34 48.62
CA SER A 270 -25.01 23.59 49.09
C SER A 270 -25.96 24.78 48.92
N GLN A 271 -26.57 24.91 47.74
CA GLN A 271 -27.53 25.96 47.40
C GLN A 271 -28.75 25.94 48.34
N SER A 272 -29.35 24.77 48.58
CA SER A 272 -30.47 24.65 49.52
C SER A 272 -30.07 24.93 50.97
N THR A 273 -28.85 24.56 51.39
CA THR A 273 -28.29 24.92 52.71
C THR A 273 -28.12 26.43 52.87
N VAL A 274 -27.58 27.11 51.85
CA VAL A 274 -27.43 28.58 51.83
C VAL A 274 -28.81 29.26 51.84
N GLN A 275 -29.78 28.76 51.08
CA GLN A 275 -31.16 29.27 51.11
C GLN A 275 -31.83 29.08 52.49
N SER A 276 -31.56 27.99 53.22
CA SER A 276 -32.03 27.82 54.61
C SER A 276 -31.46 28.91 55.50
N ARG A 277 -30.12 29.06 55.51
CA ARG A 277 -29.42 30.06 56.33
C ARG A 277 -29.87 31.49 56.01
N LEU A 278 -30.12 31.81 54.74
CA LEU A 278 -30.64 33.13 54.35
C LEU A 278 -32.06 33.38 54.88
N LYS A 279 -32.94 32.37 54.89
CA LYS A 279 -34.28 32.44 55.51
C LYS A 279 -34.16 32.60 57.03
N GLU A 280 -33.28 31.85 57.68
CA GLU A 280 -33.00 31.93 59.12
C GLU A 280 -32.49 33.32 59.51
N LEU A 281 -31.52 33.88 58.77
CA LEU A 281 -31.01 35.24 58.96
C LEU A 281 -32.08 36.32 58.71
N SER A 282 -32.94 36.14 57.70
CA SER A 282 -34.06 37.06 57.43
C SER A 282 -35.08 37.06 58.58
N LEU A 283 -35.29 35.92 59.23
CA LEU A 283 -36.18 35.80 60.39
C LEU A 283 -35.54 36.34 61.68
N SER A 284 -34.23 36.13 61.89
CA SER A 284 -33.53 36.68 63.05
C SER A 284 -33.38 38.21 62.96
N GLN A 285 -33.05 38.75 61.78
CA GLN A 285 -33.04 40.19 61.51
C GLN A 285 -34.42 40.80 61.81
N ARG A 286 -35.51 40.21 61.29
CA ARG A 286 -36.87 40.69 61.56
C ARG A 286 -37.19 40.69 63.06
N ARG A 287 -36.79 39.65 63.79
CA ARG A 287 -36.96 39.58 65.25
C ARG A 287 -36.18 40.70 65.95
N VAL A 288 -34.91 40.90 65.61
CA VAL A 288 -34.07 41.97 66.18
C VAL A 288 -34.65 43.36 65.87
N CYS A 289 -35.14 43.60 64.66
CA CYS A 289 -35.81 44.86 64.32
C CYS A 289 -37.07 45.10 65.18
N SER A 290 -37.87 44.08 65.46
CA SER A 290 -39.01 44.18 66.39
C SER A 290 -38.58 44.47 67.82
N GLU A 291 -37.54 43.81 68.33
CA GLU A 291 -37.00 44.04 69.68
C GLU A 291 -36.43 45.45 69.83
N LEU A 292 -35.64 45.92 68.85
CA LEU A 292 -35.11 47.30 68.81
C LEU A 292 -36.24 48.34 68.72
N SER A 293 -37.31 48.04 67.98
CA SER A 293 -38.49 48.93 67.91
C SER A 293 -39.24 49.00 69.25
N ARG A 294 -39.19 47.94 70.07
CA ARG A 294 -39.73 47.96 71.44
C ARG A 294 -38.83 48.75 72.39
N LEU A 295 -37.51 48.53 72.35
CA LEU A 295 -36.54 49.23 73.22
C LEU A 295 -36.50 50.73 72.95
N LYS A 296 -36.51 51.14 71.68
CA LYS A 296 -36.59 52.56 71.27
C LYS A 296 -37.89 53.26 71.72
N GLY A 297 -38.91 52.51 72.13
CA GLY A 297 -40.12 53.04 72.77
C GLY A 297 -40.01 53.27 74.28
N GLY A 298 -38.89 52.87 74.92
CA GLY A 298 -38.68 52.96 76.37
C GLY A 298 -37.44 53.73 76.81
N GLU A 299 -36.54 54.12 75.89
CA GLU A 299 -35.29 54.84 76.20
C GLU A 299 -35.45 56.35 75.94
N MET A 300 -35.91 57.10 76.95
CA MET A 300 -36.08 58.57 76.91
C MET A 300 -35.91 59.22 78.30
N GLU A 301 -35.02 58.72 79.17
CA GLU A 301 -34.57 59.47 80.36
C GLU A 301 -33.08 59.26 80.69
N GLU A 302 -32.56 60.26 81.42
CA GLU A 302 -31.26 60.37 82.10
C GLU A 302 -29.97 60.52 81.25
N SER A 303 -28.94 61.13 81.84
CA SER A 303 -27.88 61.83 81.10
C SER A 303 -26.57 62.03 81.90
N THR A 304 -25.49 62.29 81.16
CA THR A 304 -24.31 63.11 81.55
C THR A 304 -23.53 62.79 82.85
N ALA A 305 -22.35 62.18 82.68
CA ALA A 305 -21.09 62.47 83.39
C ALA A 305 -19.92 61.82 82.62
N GLY A 306 -18.64 62.25 82.71
CA GLY A 306 -18.10 63.39 83.45
C GLY A 306 -16.58 63.33 83.66
N ASP A 307 -15.79 63.36 82.57
CA ASP A 307 -14.35 63.69 82.49
C ASP A 307 -13.36 63.15 83.57
N GLU A 308 -12.74 61.99 83.30
CA GLU A 308 -11.54 61.49 84.02
C GLU A 308 -10.50 60.89 83.04
N HIS A 309 -9.89 61.71 82.16
CA HIS A 309 -9.08 61.21 81.03
C HIS A 309 -7.63 61.74 80.90
N SER A 310 -6.95 62.09 82.00
CA SER A 310 -5.51 62.43 81.96
C SER A 310 -4.57 61.24 82.16
N GLU A 311 -4.66 60.48 83.25
CA GLU A 311 -3.72 59.37 83.51
C GLU A 311 -4.06 58.09 82.74
N LEU A 312 -5.33 57.92 82.33
CA LEU A 312 -5.72 56.82 81.43
C LEU A 312 -5.02 56.94 80.06
N PHE A 313 -4.70 58.17 79.62
CA PHE A 313 -4.28 58.45 78.24
C PHE A 313 -2.89 57.87 77.90
N THR A 314 -1.98 57.78 78.87
CA THR A 314 -0.64 57.20 78.67
C THR A 314 -0.69 55.67 78.59
N LEU A 315 -1.48 55.02 79.43
CA LEU A 315 -1.68 53.56 79.39
C LEU A 315 -2.50 53.13 78.17
N GLN A 316 -3.57 53.87 77.86
CA GLN A 316 -4.36 53.74 76.63
C GLN A 316 -3.45 53.92 75.39
N GLY A 317 -2.58 54.93 75.41
CA GLY A 317 -1.58 55.22 74.39
C GLY A 317 -0.63 54.05 74.15
N ALA A 318 -0.03 53.50 75.21
CA ALA A 318 0.81 52.30 75.11
C ALA A 318 0.03 51.09 74.57
N HIS A 319 -1.23 50.90 74.99
CA HIS A 319 -2.09 49.83 74.46
C HIS A 319 -2.56 50.07 73.01
N THR A 320 -2.55 51.30 72.49
CA THR A 320 -2.77 51.56 71.06
C THR A 320 -1.47 51.43 70.26
N GLU A 321 -0.33 51.84 70.82
CA GLU A 321 0.98 51.66 70.18
C GLU A 321 1.31 50.17 70.01
N GLU A 322 1.08 49.35 71.03
CA GLU A 322 1.31 47.90 70.94
C GLU A 322 0.37 47.22 69.93
N ARG A 323 -0.88 47.69 69.81
CA ARG A 323 -1.80 47.24 68.75
C ARG A 323 -1.27 47.60 67.35
N LEU A 324 -0.77 48.82 67.17
CA LEU A 324 -0.16 49.25 65.91
C LEU A 324 1.14 48.48 65.61
N ARG A 325 1.94 48.11 66.61
CA ARG A 325 3.12 47.24 66.41
C ARG A 325 2.71 45.84 65.93
N ILE A 326 1.70 45.23 66.55
CA ILE A 326 1.15 43.92 66.13
C ILE A 326 0.57 44.02 64.71
N GLU A 327 -0.15 45.10 64.39
CA GLU A 327 -0.69 45.35 63.05
C GLU A 327 0.44 45.53 62.00
N ILE A 328 1.51 46.26 62.33
CA ILE A 328 2.69 46.41 61.46
C ILE A 328 3.42 45.07 61.24
N VAL A 329 3.49 44.19 62.24
CA VAL A 329 4.07 42.84 62.09
C VAL A 329 3.18 41.98 61.19
N ASN A 330 1.88 41.90 61.46
CA ASN A 330 0.92 41.15 60.65
C ASN A 330 0.87 41.64 59.19
N LEU A 331 0.94 42.95 58.96
CA LEU A 331 1.04 43.52 57.61
C LEU A 331 2.37 43.21 56.91
N ARG A 332 3.47 43.01 57.65
CA ARG A 332 4.75 42.55 57.08
C ARG A 332 4.68 41.06 56.74
N GLU A 333 4.17 40.22 57.63
CA GLU A 333 3.95 38.79 57.39
C GLU A 333 3.04 38.57 56.18
N GLN A 334 1.97 39.36 56.03
CA GLN A 334 1.12 39.36 54.83
C GLN A 334 1.88 39.80 53.58
N LEU A 335 2.73 40.82 53.65
CA LEU A 335 3.53 41.27 52.49
C LEU A 335 4.56 40.21 52.09
N GLU A 336 5.20 39.57 53.06
CA GLU A 336 6.19 38.49 52.90
C GLU A 336 5.57 37.26 52.22
N MET A 337 4.43 36.76 52.73
CA MET A 337 3.66 35.69 52.06
C MET A 337 3.25 36.08 50.63
N ARG A 338 2.88 37.35 50.39
CA ARG A 338 2.49 37.84 49.06
C ARG A 338 3.69 38.00 48.11
N THR A 339 4.91 38.17 48.62
CA THR A 339 6.14 38.06 47.80
C THR A 339 6.48 36.61 47.49
N GLU A 340 6.38 35.69 48.45
CA GLU A 340 6.58 34.24 48.21
C GLU A 340 5.59 33.70 47.17
N GLU A 341 4.31 34.05 47.27
CA GLU A 341 3.29 33.73 46.25
C GLU A 341 3.67 34.27 44.86
N SER A 342 4.25 35.48 44.79
CA SER A 342 4.66 36.10 43.53
C SER A 342 5.88 35.41 42.91
N GLU A 343 6.87 35.02 43.71
CA GLU A 343 8.05 34.28 43.25
C GLU A 343 7.66 32.89 42.73
N VAL A 344 6.78 32.19 43.45
CA VAL A 344 6.24 30.89 43.00
C VAL A 344 5.48 31.02 41.68
N LEU A 345 4.68 32.08 41.50
CA LEU A 345 3.99 32.35 40.24
C LEU A 345 4.95 32.71 39.11
N GLU A 346 6.03 33.46 39.36
CA GLU A 346 7.06 33.76 38.36
C GLU A 346 7.79 32.48 37.90
N VAL A 347 8.15 31.59 38.84
CA VAL A 347 8.71 30.27 38.51
C VAL A 347 7.73 29.44 37.67
N GLN A 348 6.45 29.40 38.03
CA GLN A 348 5.43 28.68 37.25
C GLN A 348 5.25 29.26 35.84
N LEU A 349 5.21 30.59 35.69
CA LEU A 349 5.15 31.26 34.39
C LEU A 349 6.39 30.99 33.54
N SER A 350 7.59 30.98 34.14
CA SER A 350 8.82 30.61 33.44
C SER A 350 8.79 29.16 32.94
N SER A 351 8.29 28.22 33.76
CA SER A 351 8.14 26.82 33.40
C SER A 351 7.15 26.64 32.25
N LEU A 352 5.94 27.22 32.36
CA LEU A 352 4.90 27.19 31.33
C LEU A 352 5.39 27.83 30.02
N LYS A 353 6.20 28.89 30.10
CA LYS A 353 6.84 29.46 28.91
C LYS A 353 7.79 28.47 28.24
N THR A 354 8.71 27.84 28.99
CA THR A 354 9.62 26.84 28.38
C THR A 354 8.88 25.65 27.76
N GLU A 355 7.74 25.25 28.34
CA GLU A 355 6.90 24.20 27.77
C GLU A 355 6.17 24.65 26.49
N THR A 356 5.70 25.90 26.46
CA THR A 356 5.13 26.50 25.25
C THR A 356 6.17 26.61 24.13
N ASP A 357 7.40 27.02 24.46
CA ASP A 357 8.52 27.13 23.52
C ASP A 357 8.94 25.73 22.98
N ARG A 358 8.89 24.67 23.81
CA ARG A 358 9.07 23.27 23.38
C ARG A 358 7.98 22.82 22.41
N ILE A 359 6.72 22.96 22.81
CA ILE A 359 5.55 22.56 22.01
C ILE A 359 5.55 23.27 20.65
N GLN A 360 5.93 24.55 20.61
CA GLN A 360 6.07 25.30 19.35
C GLN A 360 7.20 24.74 18.48
N SER A 361 8.37 24.39 19.05
CA SER A 361 9.47 23.77 18.31
C SER A 361 9.12 22.37 17.79
N ASP A 362 8.41 21.55 18.57
CA ASP A 362 8.00 20.21 18.16
C ASP A 362 6.90 20.27 17.08
N LYS A 363 5.99 21.25 17.16
CA LYS A 363 5.06 21.56 16.08
C LYS A 363 5.79 21.95 14.80
N GLU A 364 6.79 22.82 14.87
CA GLU A 364 7.56 23.26 13.68
C GLU A 364 8.31 22.11 13.00
N LYS A 365 8.78 21.10 13.76
CA LYS A 365 9.34 19.85 13.21
C LYS A 365 8.27 19.04 12.47
N LEU A 366 7.13 18.79 13.12
CA LEU A 366 6.02 18.02 12.56
C LEU A 366 5.41 18.69 11.31
N ASP A 367 5.28 20.01 11.29
CA ASP A 367 4.86 20.78 10.10
C ASP A 367 5.89 20.65 8.95
N GLY A 368 7.18 20.47 9.28
CA GLY A 368 8.28 20.19 8.34
C GLY A 368 8.24 18.78 7.76
N GLU A 369 8.23 17.76 8.62
CA GLU A 369 8.14 16.33 8.26
C GLU A 369 6.89 16.07 7.38
N LEU A 370 5.75 16.62 7.79
CA LEU A 370 4.49 16.51 7.05
C LEU A 370 4.55 17.20 5.67
N GLN A 371 5.37 18.24 5.52
CA GLN A 371 5.62 18.89 4.25
C GLN A 371 6.60 18.11 3.36
N GLU A 372 7.61 17.44 3.95
CA GLU A 372 8.50 16.52 3.25
C GLU A 372 7.71 15.34 2.66
N CYS A 373 6.93 14.63 3.48
CA CYS A 373 6.06 13.53 3.03
C CYS A 373 5.06 13.96 1.94
N ARG A 374 4.56 15.21 1.97
CA ARG A 374 3.72 15.76 0.87
C ARG A 374 4.50 15.88 -0.45
N THR A 375 5.77 16.26 -0.41
CA THR A 375 6.60 16.33 -1.62
C THR A 375 6.96 14.95 -2.15
N GLU A 376 7.25 13.98 -1.29
CA GLU A 376 7.46 12.58 -1.67
C GLU A 376 6.22 11.96 -2.32
N LEU A 377 5.04 12.10 -1.69
CA LEU A 377 3.77 11.63 -2.24
C LEU A 377 3.44 12.25 -3.60
N GLN A 378 3.83 13.52 -3.82
CA GLN A 378 3.67 14.16 -5.12
C GLN A 378 4.68 13.64 -6.15
N GLY A 379 5.92 13.33 -5.74
CA GLY A 379 6.92 12.66 -6.58
C GLY A 379 6.48 11.25 -7.00
N LEU A 380 6.02 10.43 -6.05
CA LEU A 380 5.45 9.10 -6.29
C LEU A 380 4.23 9.15 -7.21
N ARG A 381 3.34 10.14 -7.03
CA ARG A 381 2.19 10.37 -7.93
C ARG A 381 2.63 10.70 -9.36
N VAL A 382 3.69 11.49 -9.53
CA VAL A 382 4.27 11.77 -10.86
C VAL A 382 4.86 10.48 -11.45
N ALA A 383 5.67 9.72 -10.70
CA ALA A 383 6.26 8.46 -11.15
C ALA A 383 5.20 7.43 -11.59
N LEU A 384 4.12 7.25 -10.81
CA LEU A 384 2.96 6.43 -11.19
C LEU A 384 2.31 6.90 -12.50
N SER A 385 2.23 8.22 -12.74
CA SER A 385 1.70 8.77 -14.00
C SER A 385 2.62 8.55 -15.21
N HIS A 386 3.93 8.32 -14.99
CA HIS A 386 4.86 7.88 -16.01
C HIS A 386 4.67 6.39 -16.30
N LEU A 387 4.76 5.53 -15.29
CA LEU A 387 4.55 4.08 -15.44
C LEU A 387 3.19 3.75 -16.09
N GLN A 388 2.11 4.44 -15.73
CA GLN A 388 0.79 4.27 -16.38
C GLN A 388 0.74 4.72 -17.84
N ARG A 389 1.64 5.58 -18.30
CA ARG A 389 1.78 5.96 -19.71
C ARG A 389 2.61 4.91 -20.45
N ASP A 390 3.70 4.47 -19.85
CA ASP A 390 4.64 3.54 -20.44
C ASP A 390 4.02 2.14 -20.61
N ILE A 391 3.18 1.71 -19.65
CA ILE A 391 2.33 0.51 -19.76
C ILE A 391 1.34 0.64 -20.93
N LYS A 392 0.78 1.84 -21.19
CA LYS A 392 -0.15 2.07 -22.30
C LYS A 392 0.55 2.05 -23.66
N THR A 393 1.75 2.63 -23.78
CA THR A 393 2.54 2.55 -25.01
C THR A 393 3.00 1.12 -25.27
N GLN A 394 3.56 0.42 -24.28
CA GLN A 394 3.94 -0.99 -24.43
C GLN A 394 2.75 -1.90 -24.77
N SER A 395 1.56 -1.63 -24.22
CA SER A 395 0.34 -2.35 -24.59
C SER A 395 -0.06 -2.08 -26.04
N HIS A 396 0.09 -0.86 -26.53
CA HIS A 396 -0.17 -0.52 -27.94
C HIS A 396 0.85 -1.19 -28.87
N ASP A 397 2.14 -1.07 -28.56
CA ASP A 397 3.23 -1.69 -29.32
C ASP A 397 3.05 -3.22 -29.40
N LYS A 398 2.63 -3.85 -28.28
CA LYS A 398 2.26 -5.27 -28.23
C LYS A 398 1.09 -5.62 -29.15
N THR A 399 0.05 -4.79 -29.25
CA THR A 399 -1.04 -5.01 -30.22
C THR A 399 -0.55 -4.87 -31.67
N VAL A 400 0.23 -3.84 -31.98
CA VAL A 400 0.77 -3.60 -33.33
C VAL A 400 1.68 -4.75 -33.78
N LEU A 401 2.54 -5.26 -32.90
CA LEU A 401 3.38 -6.43 -33.17
C LEU A 401 2.58 -7.73 -33.30
N HIS A 402 1.46 -7.87 -32.57
CA HIS A 402 0.57 -9.02 -32.71
C HIS A 402 -0.13 -9.03 -34.07
N ASP A 403 -0.65 -7.88 -34.51
CA ASP A 403 -1.32 -7.75 -35.81
C ASP A 403 -0.33 -8.00 -36.97
N GLN A 404 0.89 -7.47 -36.88
CA GLN A 404 1.97 -7.77 -37.83
C GLN A 404 2.32 -9.27 -37.87
N TYR A 405 2.36 -9.95 -36.72
CA TYR A 405 2.58 -11.40 -36.67
C TYR A 405 1.43 -12.19 -37.33
N LEU A 406 0.17 -11.78 -37.11
CA LEU A 406 -0.99 -12.39 -37.77
C LEU A 406 -0.96 -12.17 -39.29
N GLU A 407 -0.61 -10.97 -39.75
CA GLU A 407 -0.46 -10.69 -41.19
C GLU A 407 0.64 -11.57 -41.80
N LEU A 408 1.84 -11.60 -41.20
CA LEU A 408 2.97 -12.39 -41.71
C LEU A 408 2.64 -13.89 -41.73
N ARG A 409 1.92 -14.39 -40.73
CA ARG A 409 1.40 -15.76 -40.68
C ARG A 409 0.41 -16.03 -41.82
N SER A 410 -0.46 -15.08 -42.16
CA SER A 410 -1.39 -15.21 -43.29
C SER A 410 -0.64 -15.24 -44.64
N GLN A 411 0.42 -14.44 -44.79
CA GLN A 411 1.27 -14.43 -45.97
C GLN A 411 1.99 -15.79 -46.14
N VAL A 412 2.51 -16.37 -45.05
CA VAL A 412 3.13 -17.71 -45.07
C VAL A 412 2.12 -18.81 -45.46
N ILE A 413 0.88 -18.75 -44.96
CA ILE A 413 -0.18 -19.69 -45.35
C ILE A 413 -0.53 -19.55 -46.84
N SER A 414 -0.61 -18.32 -47.36
CA SER A 414 -0.86 -18.05 -48.77
C SER A 414 0.26 -18.58 -49.67
N LEU A 415 1.53 -18.27 -49.35
CA LEU A 415 2.70 -18.77 -50.06
C LEU A 415 2.79 -20.31 -50.02
N ARG A 416 2.42 -20.93 -48.90
CA ARG A 416 2.39 -22.39 -48.81
C ARG A 416 1.33 -23.00 -49.74
N SER A 417 0.13 -22.42 -49.79
CA SER A 417 -0.92 -22.85 -50.73
C SER A 417 -0.50 -22.67 -52.20
N GLN A 418 0.22 -21.59 -52.53
CA GLN A 418 0.80 -21.40 -53.87
C GLN A 418 1.88 -22.44 -54.20
N LEU A 419 2.73 -22.80 -53.23
CA LEU A 419 3.72 -23.87 -53.39
C LEU A 419 3.05 -25.23 -53.60
N ASP A 420 2.06 -25.58 -52.77
CA ASP A 420 1.37 -26.87 -52.85
C ASP A 420 0.60 -27.03 -54.18
N THR A 421 -0.02 -25.95 -54.70
CA THR A 421 -0.65 -25.95 -56.04
C THR A 421 0.37 -26.01 -57.18
N SER A 422 1.50 -25.31 -57.08
CA SER A 422 2.59 -25.42 -58.05
C SER A 422 3.17 -26.85 -58.11
N GLN A 423 3.35 -27.50 -56.96
CA GLN A 423 3.76 -28.91 -56.90
C GLN A 423 2.71 -29.86 -57.47
N ALA A 424 1.40 -29.58 -57.29
CA ALA A 424 0.34 -30.38 -57.91
C ALA A 424 0.44 -30.31 -59.45
N VAL A 425 0.48 -29.10 -60.02
CA VAL A 425 0.65 -28.89 -61.48
C VAL A 425 1.93 -29.56 -62.01
N GLN A 426 3.02 -29.55 -61.24
CA GLN A 426 4.26 -30.25 -61.61
C GLN A 426 4.10 -31.78 -61.62
N ARG A 427 3.39 -32.36 -60.64
CA ARG A 427 3.08 -33.81 -60.62
C ARG A 427 2.19 -34.18 -61.80
N ASP A 428 1.15 -33.39 -62.07
CA ASP A 428 0.21 -33.62 -63.17
C ASP A 428 0.91 -33.55 -64.54
N PHE A 429 1.82 -32.58 -64.74
CA PHE A 429 2.64 -32.49 -65.94
C PHE A 429 3.54 -33.72 -66.12
N VAL A 430 4.19 -34.19 -65.05
CA VAL A 430 5.02 -35.41 -65.09
C VAL A 430 4.16 -36.63 -65.44
N GLN A 431 3.02 -36.83 -64.78
CA GLN A 431 2.09 -37.94 -65.08
C GLN A 431 1.57 -37.88 -66.52
N LEU A 432 1.19 -36.70 -67.01
CA LEU A 432 0.74 -36.51 -68.39
C LEU A 432 1.86 -36.82 -69.40
N SER A 433 3.09 -36.39 -69.12
CA SER A 433 4.25 -36.69 -69.98
C SER A 433 4.57 -38.19 -70.04
N GLN A 434 4.49 -38.90 -68.91
CA GLN A 434 4.67 -40.35 -68.84
C GLN A 434 3.54 -41.10 -69.56
N SER A 435 2.29 -40.69 -69.36
CA SER A 435 1.11 -41.25 -70.05
C SER A 435 1.19 -41.06 -71.56
N LEU A 436 1.60 -39.86 -72.02
CA LEU A 436 1.85 -39.57 -73.43
C LEU A 436 2.99 -40.43 -74.00
N GLN A 437 4.09 -40.58 -73.27
CA GLN A 437 5.22 -41.42 -73.68
C GLN A 437 4.82 -42.90 -73.81
N VAL A 438 4.02 -43.42 -72.86
CA VAL A 438 3.47 -44.78 -72.93
C VAL A 438 2.53 -44.94 -74.12
N LYS A 439 1.61 -43.99 -74.37
CA LYS A 439 0.74 -44.02 -75.55
C LYS A 439 1.53 -43.99 -76.86
N MET A 440 2.56 -43.16 -76.96
CA MET A 440 3.40 -43.06 -78.17
C MET A 440 4.20 -44.36 -78.41
N GLU A 441 4.71 -45.00 -77.36
CA GLU A 441 5.37 -46.30 -77.47
C GLU A 441 4.40 -47.42 -77.82
N GLN A 442 3.17 -47.42 -77.29
CA GLN A 442 2.10 -48.34 -77.69
C GLN A 442 1.72 -48.16 -79.17
N ILE A 443 1.63 -46.92 -79.67
CA ILE A 443 1.43 -46.64 -81.10
C ILE A 443 2.61 -47.14 -81.94
N ARG A 444 3.84 -47.01 -81.45
CA ARG A 444 5.06 -47.53 -82.11
C ARG A 444 5.12 -49.07 -82.15
N GLN A 445 4.42 -49.74 -81.23
CA GLN A 445 4.32 -51.20 -81.15
C GLN A 445 3.07 -51.78 -81.83
N ALA A 446 2.15 -50.92 -82.31
CA ALA A 446 0.89 -51.36 -82.92
C ALA A 446 1.09 -51.97 -84.31
N GLU A 447 0.48 -53.13 -84.55
CA GLU A 447 0.57 -53.86 -85.83
C GLU A 447 -0.56 -53.52 -86.80
N SER A 448 -1.61 -52.80 -86.35
CA SER A 448 -2.70 -52.30 -87.20
C SER A 448 -3.19 -50.90 -86.81
N LEU A 449 -3.82 -50.20 -87.77
CA LEU A 449 -4.42 -48.88 -87.53
C LEU A 449 -5.50 -48.92 -86.43
N ASP A 450 -6.24 -50.01 -86.33
CA ASP A 450 -7.34 -50.18 -85.36
C ASP A 450 -6.83 -50.44 -83.93
N GLN A 451 -5.56 -50.80 -83.79
CA GLN A 451 -4.85 -50.75 -82.49
C GLN A 451 -4.45 -49.30 -82.16
N VAL A 452 -3.93 -48.55 -83.14
CA VAL A 452 -3.57 -47.12 -82.98
C VAL A 452 -4.79 -46.27 -82.58
N ARG A 453 -5.93 -46.42 -83.26
CA ARG A 453 -7.20 -45.75 -82.92
C ARG A 453 -7.60 -45.98 -81.46
N ARG A 454 -7.57 -47.24 -80.99
CA ARG A 454 -7.88 -47.61 -79.60
C ARG A 454 -6.91 -47.01 -78.57
N VAL A 455 -5.62 -46.88 -78.88
CA VAL A 455 -4.63 -46.25 -77.99
C VAL A 455 -4.85 -44.73 -77.90
N LEU A 456 -5.22 -44.09 -79.01
CA LEU A 456 -5.61 -42.67 -79.03
C LEU A 456 -6.93 -42.43 -78.27
N GLY A 457 -7.86 -43.39 -78.34
CA GLY A 457 -9.22 -43.28 -77.79
C GLY A 457 -10.25 -42.85 -78.85
N GLU A 458 -9.93 -43.01 -80.14
CA GLU A 458 -10.92 -42.88 -81.21
C GLU A 458 -11.88 -44.07 -81.17
N PRO A 459 -13.21 -43.86 -81.34
CA PRO A 459 -14.14 -44.96 -81.53
C PRO A 459 -13.83 -45.71 -82.83
N LEU A 460 -14.02 -47.02 -82.83
CA LEU A 460 -13.83 -47.84 -84.02
C LEU A 460 -15.02 -47.69 -84.97
N GLU A 461 -14.75 -47.64 -86.28
CA GLU A 461 -15.79 -47.54 -87.31
C GLU A 461 -16.76 -48.75 -87.27
N GLU A 462 -16.35 -49.90 -86.72
CA GLU A 462 -17.18 -51.08 -86.43
C GLU A 462 -18.37 -50.85 -85.46
N GLU A 463 -18.35 -49.78 -84.65
CA GLU A 463 -19.52 -49.38 -83.84
C GLU A 463 -20.54 -48.55 -84.65
N SER A 464 -20.13 -47.98 -85.79
CA SER A 464 -21.03 -47.20 -86.66
C SER A 464 -21.99 -48.10 -87.43
N ASP A 465 -21.48 -49.19 -88.01
CA ASP A 465 -22.29 -50.11 -88.83
C ASP A 465 -23.32 -50.88 -87.98
N GLN A 466 -23.05 -51.15 -86.70
CA GLN A 466 -24.00 -51.81 -85.81
C GLN A 466 -25.22 -50.94 -85.45
N LEU A 467 -25.07 -49.61 -85.45
CA LEU A 467 -26.20 -48.68 -85.23
C LEU A 467 -27.06 -48.47 -86.49
N SER A 468 -26.54 -48.78 -87.68
CA SER A 468 -27.28 -48.69 -88.95
C SER A 468 -28.10 -49.94 -89.30
N SER A 469 -27.89 -51.05 -88.58
CA SER A 469 -28.57 -52.34 -88.81
C SER A 469 -29.77 -52.60 -87.89
N ALA A 470 -30.21 -51.60 -87.10
CA ALA A 470 -31.24 -51.75 -86.08
C ALA A 470 -32.41 -50.75 -86.26
N THR A 471 -33.07 -50.79 -87.43
CA THR A 471 -34.36 -50.11 -87.70
C THR A 471 -35.17 -50.93 -88.70
#